data_AF-A0A397UKJ1-F1
#
_entry.id   AF-A0A397UKJ1-F1
#
_cell.length_a   1.000
_cell.length_b   1.000
_cell.length_c   1.000
_cell.angle_alpha   90.00
_cell.angle_beta   90.00
_cell.angle_gamma   90.00
#
_symmetry.space_group_name_H-M   'P 1'
#
loop_
_entity.id
_entity.type
_entity.pdbx_description
1 polymer ?
#
loop_
_entity_poly.entity_id
_entity_poly.type
_entity_poly.pdbx_seq_one_letter_code
_entity_poly.pdbx_strand_id
1 'polypeptide(L)'
;MGRFESITWFDLYLGRLEKTEGDEAIQLCWYGGMDVSEIFVERKTHREDWTGEKSVKEHFQIKEKNINKYLRDEHDMADNFKKLRDKGKSEKEISDLEQLANDPVLRTFYNRTTFQLPGNARVRISLDTKLPTA
;
A
#
# COMPACT_ATOMS: atom_id res chain seq x y z
N MET A 1 15.22 -29.83 4.59
CA MET A 1 14.45 -29.53 5.81
C MET A 1 13.87 -28.13 5.63
N GLY A 2 12.68 -28.05 5.01
CA GLY A 2 12.06 -26.78 4.64
C GLY A 2 11.46 -26.13 5.87
N ARG A 3 11.98 -24.97 6.26
CA ARG A 3 11.40 -24.16 7.32
C ARG A 3 10.18 -23.47 6.71
N PHE A 4 8.99 -24.02 6.93
CA PHE A 4 7.75 -23.28 6.79
C PHE A 4 7.72 -22.28 7.95
N GLU A 5 8.30 -21.10 7.76
CA GLU A 5 8.04 -19.99 8.66
C GLU A 5 6.63 -19.50 8.36
N SER A 6 5.71 -19.80 9.28
CA SER A 6 4.39 -19.18 9.28
C SER A 6 4.59 -17.68 9.35
N ILE A 7 4.11 -16.94 8.35
CA ILE A 7 4.09 -15.47 8.37
C ILE A 7 3.37 -15.06 9.65
N THR A 8 4.09 -14.47 10.60
CA THR A 8 3.48 -14.01 11.84
C THR A 8 2.74 -12.71 11.56
N TRP A 9 1.69 -12.44 12.34
CA TRP A 9 0.79 -11.28 12.16
C TRP A 9 1.51 -9.91 12.11
N PHE A 10 2.79 -9.86 12.49
CA PHE A 10 3.60 -8.64 12.60
C PHE A 10 4.81 -8.58 11.68
N ASP A 11 4.98 -9.49 10.71
CA ASP A 11 6.21 -9.51 9.89
C ASP A 11 6.43 -8.19 9.11
N LEU A 12 5.37 -7.63 8.51
CA LEU A 12 5.43 -6.30 7.85
C LEU A 12 5.67 -5.15 8.84
N TYR A 13 5.24 -5.31 10.09
CA TYR A 13 5.47 -4.29 11.13
C TYR A 13 6.93 -4.33 11.62
N LEU A 14 7.45 -5.53 11.86
CA LEU A 14 8.82 -5.75 12.32
C LEU A 14 9.82 -5.38 11.23
N GLY A 15 9.60 -5.81 9.98
CA GLY A 15 10.44 -5.42 8.86
C GLY A 15 10.50 -3.90 8.68
N ARG A 16 9.39 -3.20 8.90
CA ARG A 16 9.35 -1.73 8.85
C ARG A 16 10.09 -1.07 10.01
N LEU A 17 9.95 -1.64 11.21
CA LEU A 17 10.64 -1.17 12.40
C LEU A 17 12.15 -1.33 12.27
N GLU A 18 12.59 -2.46 11.72
CA GLU A 18 14.00 -2.81 11.52
C GLU A 18 14.59 -2.20 10.25
N LYS A 19 13.74 -1.62 9.37
CA LYS A 19 14.11 -1.12 8.04
C LYS A 19 14.79 -2.20 7.20
N THR A 20 14.24 -3.40 7.24
CA THR A 20 14.78 -4.53 6.49
C THR A 20 14.69 -4.22 4.99
N GLU A 21 15.77 -4.49 4.27
CA GLU A 21 15.81 -4.34 2.81
C GLU A 21 14.67 -5.14 2.16
N GLY A 22 13.87 -4.47 1.31
CA GLY A 22 12.72 -5.08 0.65
C GLY A 22 11.46 -5.17 1.51
N ASP A 23 11.44 -4.62 2.74
CA ASP A 23 10.24 -4.60 3.58
C ASP A 23 9.09 -3.85 2.90
N GLU A 24 7.87 -4.38 3.05
CA GLU A 24 6.69 -3.87 2.39
C GLU A 24 5.67 -3.31 3.39
N ALA A 25 5.09 -2.16 3.04
CA ALA A 25 3.99 -1.56 3.79
C ALA A 25 2.79 -1.34 2.86
N ILE A 26 1.66 -1.97 3.19
CA ILE A 26 0.41 -1.82 2.47
C ILE A 26 -0.51 -0.85 3.22
N GLN A 27 -1.06 0.15 2.51
CA GLN A 27 -1.97 1.13 3.07
C GLN A 27 -3.15 1.44 2.13
N LEU A 28 -4.31 1.72 2.73
CA LEU A 28 -5.46 2.27 2.02
C LEU A 28 -5.40 3.80 2.12
N CYS A 29 -5.39 4.49 0.99
CA CYS A 29 -5.32 5.95 0.94
C CYS A 29 -6.47 6.52 0.10
N TRP A 30 -7.08 7.61 0.56
CA TRP A 30 -7.99 8.42 -0.25
C TRP A 30 -7.72 9.90 -0.01
N TYR A 31 -8.09 10.73 -0.99
CA TYR A 31 -7.87 12.17 -0.94
C TYR A 31 -9.22 12.89 -1.00
N GLY A 32 -9.57 13.64 0.03
CA GLY A 32 -10.83 14.38 0.12
C GLY A 32 -11.66 14.03 1.35
N GLY A 33 -12.96 14.34 1.28
CA GLY A 33 -13.93 14.06 2.34
C GLY A 33 -14.43 12.61 2.34
N MET A 34 -15.51 12.37 3.07
CA MET A 34 -16.19 11.07 3.14
C MET A 34 -17.04 10.74 1.90
N ASP A 35 -17.17 11.69 0.98
CA ASP A 35 -17.88 11.59 -0.29
C ASP A 35 -17.05 10.93 -1.40
N VAL A 36 -15.77 10.67 -1.14
CA VAL A 36 -14.83 10.07 -2.10
C VAL A 36 -15.12 8.59 -2.29
N SER A 37 -15.44 8.20 -3.52
CA SER A 37 -15.70 6.80 -3.88
C SER A 37 -14.48 6.04 -4.37
N GLU A 38 -13.36 6.72 -4.62
CA GLU A 38 -12.12 6.13 -5.11
C GLU A 38 -11.08 6.01 -4.01
N ILE A 39 -10.63 4.78 -3.78
CA ILE A 39 -9.62 4.47 -2.78
C ILE A 39 -8.42 3.84 -3.49
N PHE A 40 -7.23 4.20 -3.03
CA PHE A 40 -5.96 3.66 -3.49
C PHE A 40 -5.49 2.58 -2.53
N VAL A 41 -5.23 1.39 -3.04
CA VAL A 41 -4.48 0.35 -2.33
C VAL A 41 -3.03 0.53 -2.72
N GLU A 42 -2.20 0.98 -1.77
CA GLU A 42 -0.81 1.34 -2.02
C GLU A 42 0.15 0.39 -1.31
N ARG A 43 1.19 -0.08 -2.00
CA ARG A 43 2.35 -0.77 -1.45
C ARG A 43 3.56 0.16 -1.50
N LYS A 44 4.32 0.21 -0.42
CA LYS A 44 5.65 0.81 -0.38
C LYS A 44 6.68 -0.26 -0.07
N THR A 45 7.64 -0.42 -0.96
CA THR A 45 8.78 -1.33 -0.76
C THR A 45 9.99 -0.51 -0.34
N HIS A 46 10.54 -0.82 0.83
CA HIS A 46 11.74 -0.21 1.38
C HIS A 46 12.96 -0.66 0.58
N ARG A 47 13.85 0.29 0.27
CA ARG A 47 15.17 0.05 -0.29
C ARG A 47 16.18 0.82 0.55
N GLU A 48 17.19 0.13 1.01
CA GLU A 48 18.31 0.64 1.79
C GLU A 48 19.28 1.41 0.90
N ASP A 49 19.92 2.43 1.48
CA ASP A 49 20.76 3.37 0.75
C ASP A 49 21.96 2.69 0.06
N TRP A 50 22.47 1.59 0.64
CA TRP A 50 23.61 0.85 0.09
C TRP A 50 23.30 0.12 -1.22
N THR A 51 22.02 -0.15 -1.51
CA THR A 51 21.60 -0.79 -2.77
C THR A 51 21.68 0.18 -3.95
N GLY A 52 21.66 1.49 -3.70
CA GLY A 52 21.55 2.51 -4.73
C GLY A 52 20.17 2.59 -5.38
N GLU A 53 19.22 1.75 -4.96
CA GLU A 53 17.84 1.75 -5.46
C GLU A 53 16.96 2.68 -4.63
N LYS A 54 15.96 3.30 -5.27
CA LYS A 54 14.98 4.13 -4.55
C LYS A 54 13.84 3.23 -4.08
N SER A 55 13.36 3.49 -2.86
CA SER A 55 12.12 2.88 -2.37
C SER A 55 10.99 3.12 -3.37
N VAL A 56 10.26 2.05 -3.68
CA VAL A 56 9.23 2.05 -4.72
C VAL A 56 7.86 2.19 -4.08
N LYS A 57 6.95 2.92 -4.74
CA LYS A 57 5.55 3.02 -4.35
C LYS A 57 4.69 2.60 -5.52
N GLU A 58 3.87 1.58 -5.31
CA GLU A 58 2.96 1.03 -6.31
C GLU A 58 1.54 1.10 -5.77
N HIS A 59 0.56 1.27 -6.64
CA HIS A 59 -0.83 1.30 -6.22
C HIS A 59 -1.80 0.96 -7.35
N PHE A 60 -2.98 0.47 -6.96
CA PHE A 60 -4.14 0.37 -7.83
C PHE A 60 -5.36 1.05 -7.18
N GLN A 61 -6.36 1.35 -8.00
CA GLN A 61 -7.58 1.99 -7.56
C GLN A 61 -8.70 0.96 -7.40
N ILE A 62 -9.49 1.12 -6.34
CA ILE A 62 -10.69 0.34 -6.09
C ILE A 62 -11.82 1.26 -5.62
N LYS A 63 -13.06 0.94 -5.97
CA LYS A 63 -14.23 1.67 -5.47
C LYS A 63 -14.44 1.35 -3.99
N GLU A 64 -14.76 2.36 -3.18
CA GLU A 64 -15.02 2.23 -1.73
C GLU A 64 -15.96 1.07 -1.40
N LYS A 65 -17.10 0.97 -2.10
CA LYS A 65 -18.08 -0.12 -1.94
C LYS A 65 -17.53 -1.54 -2.11
N ASN A 66 -16.40 -1.68 -2.82
CA ASN A 66 -15.76 -2.97 -3.06
C ASN A 66 -14.61 -3.26 -2.09
N ILE A 67 -14.18 -2.29 -1.27
CA ILE A 67 -13.05 -2.50 -0.34
C ILE A 67 -13.31 -3.61 0.65
N ASN A 68 -14.46 -3.62 1.31
CA ASN A 68 -14.73 -4.64 2.32
C ASN A 68 -14.78 -6.04 1.72
N LYS A 69 -15.20 -6.16 0.45
CA LYS A 69 -15.18 -7.43 -0.29
C LYS A 69 -13.75 -7.81 -0.65
N TYR A 70 -12.95 -6.85 -1.14
CA TYR A 70 -11.54 -7.05 -1.44
C TYR A 70 -10.73 -7.50 -0.21
N LEU A 71 -10.90 -6.85 0.94
CA LEU A 71 -10.23 -7.23 2.19
C LEU A 71 -10.65 -8.60 2.75
N ARG A 72 -11.73 -9.19 2.23
CA ARG A 72 -12.23 -10.51 2.59
C ARG A 72 -12.01 -11.56 1.50
N ASP A 73 -11.29 -11.19 0.44
CA ASP A 73 -11.10 -12.04 -0.75
C ASP A 73 -12.41 -12.41 -1.48
N GLU A 74 -13.46 -11.60 -1.32
CA GLU A 74 -14.76 -11.74 -1.98
C GLU A 74 -14.89 -10.86 -3.24
N HIS A 75 -13.82 -10.17 -3.63
CA HIS A 75 -13.79 -9.29 -4.81
C HIS A 75 -12.70 -9.74 -5.78
N ASP A 76 -13.12 -10.35 -6.89
CA ASP A 76 -12.22 -10.68 -7.98
C ASP A 76 -11.71 -9.41 -8.68
N MET A 77 -10.38 -9.27 -8.74
CA MET A 77 -9.67 -8.17 -9.37
C MET A 77 -9.31 -8.46 -10.83
N ALA A 78 -9.64 -9.63 -11.38
CA ALA A 78 -9.32 -10.03 -12.75
C ALA A 78 -9.81 -9.00 -13.79
N ASP A 79 -11.03 -8.49 -13.64
CA ASP A 79 -11.58 -7.45 -14.52
C ASP A 79 -10.82 -6.13 -14.40
N ASN A 80 -10.28 -5.82 -13.22
CA ASN A 80 -9.48 -4.62 -13.00
C ASN A 80 -8.10 -4.76 -13.66
N PHE A 81 -7.46 -5.92 -13.54
CA PHE A 81 -6.18 -6.21 -14.20
C PHE A 81 -6.31 -6.29 -15.71
N LYS A 82 -7.41 -6.86 -16.23
CA LYS A 82 -7.71 -6.84 -17.67
C LYS A 82 -7.80 -5.42 -18.21
N LYS A 83 -8.49 -4.51 -17.50
CA LYS A 83 -8.54 -3.09 -17.88
C LYS A 83 -7.18 -2.41 -17.82
N LEU A 84 -6.27 -2.84 -16.93
CA LEU A 84 -4.90 -2.31 -16.88
C LEU A 84 -4.05 -2.82 -18.05
N ARG A 85 -4.22 -4.10 -18.44
CA ARG A 85 -3.64 -4.69 -19.67
C ARG A 85 -4.10 -3.92 -20.90
N ASP A 86 -5.40 -3.68 -21.03
CA ASP A 86 -5.99 -2.94 -22.16
C ASP A 86 -5.51 -1.48 -22.23
N LYS A 87 -5.11 -0.89 -21.09
CA LYS A 87 -4.51 0.45 -21.00
C LYS A 87 -3.01 0.49 -21.32
N GLY A 88 -2.40 -0.66 -21.63
CA GLY A 88 -1.00 -0.74 -22.05
C GLY A 88 0.03 -0.74 -20.93
N LYS A 89 -0.36 -1.09 -19.68
CA LYS A 89 0.62 -1.38 -18.63
C LYS A 89 1.45 -2.61 -18.99
N SER A 90 2.71 -2.65 -18.53
CA SER A 90 3.59 -3.78 -18.80
C SER A 90 3.15 -5.03 -18.02
N GLU A 91 3.42 -6.21 -18.60
CA GLU A 91 3.14 -7.50 -17.96
C GLU A 91 3.78 -7.62 -16.56
N LYS A 92 4.99 -7.05 -16.40
CA LYS A 92 5.67 -7.01 -15.11
C LYS A 92 4.89 -6.20 -14.07
N GLU A 93 4.51 -4.96 -14.41
CA GLU A 93 3.73 -4.11 -13.51
C GLU A 93 2.38 -4.74 -13.14
N ILE A 94 1.76 -5.49 -14.05
CA ILE A 94 0.50 -6.16 -13.76
C ILE A 94 0.72 -7.33 -12.82
N SER A 95 1.77 -8.13 -13.04
CA SER A 95 2.16 -9.22 -12.12
C SER A 95 2.45 -8.69 -10.72
N ASP A 96 3.15 -7.56 -10.60
CA ASP A 96 3.49 -6.95 -9.32
C ASP A 96 2.23 -6.45 -8.58
N LEU A 97 1.23 -5.94 -9.32
CA LEU A 97 -0.06 -5.52 -8.76
C LEU A 97 -0.99 -6.70 -8.43
N GLU A 98 -0.94 -7.79 -9.22
CA GLU A 98 -1.64 -9.04 -8.93
C GLU A 98 -1.10 -9.66 -7.64
N GLN A 99 0.22 -9.63 -7.41
CA GLN A 99 0.81 -10.05 -6.15
C GLN A 99 0.31 -9.20 -4.98
N LEU A 100 0.38 -7.86 -5.10
CA LEU A 100 -0.13 -6.94 -4.09
C LEU A 100 -1.61 -7.21 -3.74
N ALA A 101 -2.43 -7.55 -4.73
CA ALA A 101 -3.84 -7.81 -4.49
C ALA A 101 -4.07 -9.02 -3.57
N ASN A 102 -3.14 -9.97 -3.51
CA ASN A 102 -3.24 -11.22 -2.76
C ASN A 102 -2.47 -11.22 -1.43
N ASP A 103 -1.69 -10.17 -1.13
CA ASP A 103 -0.90 -10.11 0.09
C ASP A 103 -1.77 -9.85 1.33
N PRO A 104 -1.50 -10.54 2.47
CA PRO A 104 -2.25 -10.34 3.71
C PRO A 104 -2.03 -8.93 4.26
N VAL A 105 -3.13 -8.21 4.51
CA VAL A 105 -3.10 -6.80 4.93
C VAL A 105 -3.31 -6.66 6.44
N LEU A 106 -2.32 -6.13 7.16
CA LEU A 106 -2.52 -5.61 8.50
C LEU A 106 -3.22 -4.26 8.44
N ARG A 107 -4.42 -4.17 9.01
CA ARG A 107 -5.20 -2.92 9.02
C ARG A 107 -4.76 -1.99 10.15
N THR A 108 -4.22 -0.83 9.80
CA THR A 108 -3.98 0.28 10.74
C THR A 108 -4.83 1.49 10.33
N PHE A 109 -5.43 2.17 11.30
CA PHE A 109 -6.21 3.38 11.08
C PHE A 109 -5.53 4.57 11.73
N TYR A 110 -5.33 5.65 10.98
CA TYR A 110 -4.84 6.90 11.53
C TYR A 110 -5.36 8.08 10.70
N ASN A 111 -5.45 9.24 11.33
CA ASN A 111 -5.79 10.49 10.68
C ASN A 111 -4.50 11.24 10.33
N ARG A 112 -4.19 11.40 9.04
CA ARG A 112 -3.05 12.18 8.56
C ARG A 112 -3.45 13.59 8.17
N THR A 113 -2.82 14.60 8.76
CA THR A 113 -2.89 16.00 8.34
C THR A 113 -1.56 16.44 7.75
N THR A 114 -1.56 17.03 6.56
CA THR A 114 -0.33 17.51 5.90
C THR A 114 -0.31 19.03 5.86
N PHE A 115 0.79 19.62 6.28
CA PHE A 115 1.07 21.06 6.23
C PHE A 115 2.16 21.32 5.19
N GLN A 116 1.83 22.10 4.17
CA GLN A 116 2.79 22.54 3.15
C GLN A 116 2.40 23.93 2.63
N LEU A 117 3.38 24.80 2.44
CA LEU A 117 3.16 26.09 1.79
C LEU A 117 2.99 25.89 0.27
N PRO A 118 1.92 26.43 -0.35
CA PRO A 118 1.75 26.41 -1.79
C PRO A 118 2.97 27.01 -2.51
N GLY A 119 3.51 26.31 -3.52
CA GLY A 119 4.67 26.78 -4.28
C GLY A 119 6.02 26.71 -3.57
N ASN A 120 6.09 26.22 -2.31
CA ASN A 120 7.34 26.05 -1.58
C ASN A 120 7.46 24.64 -1.00
N ALA A 121 8.33 23.83 -1.61
CA ALA A 121 8.59 22.45 -1.20
C ALA A 121 9.75 22.29 -0.21
N ARG A 122 10.31 23.38 0.34
CA ARG A 122 11.46 23.31 1.27
C ARG A 122 11.13 22.58 2.57
N VAL A 123 9.92 22.72 3.07
CA VAL A 123 9.47 22.06 4.30
C VAL A 123 8.06 21.53 4.09
N ARG A 124 7.87 20.26 4.37
CA ARG A 124 6.57 19.56 4.39
C ARG A 124 6.48 18.78 5.69
N ILE A 125 5.39 18.96 6.43
CA ILE A 125 5.14 18.29 7.70
C ILE A 125 3.88 17.45 7.57
N SER A 126 3.94 16.19 7.98
CA SER A 126 2.75 15.33 8.13
C SER A 126 2.61 14.93 9.59
N LEU A 127 1.41 15.09 10.14
CA LEU A 127 1.05 14.70 11.49
C LEU A 127 0.00 13.60 11.44
N ASP A 128 0.34 12.45 12.02
CA ASP A 128 -0.58 11.31 12.15
C ASP A 128 -1.15 11.30 13.58
N THR A 129 -2.48 11.24 13.68
CA THR A 129 -3.22 11.22 14.96
C THR A 129 -4.16 10.03 15.00
N LYS A 130 -4.64 9.65 16.20
CA LYS A 130 -5.52 8.49 16.42
C LYS A 130 -4.93 7.16 15.93
N LEU A 131 -3.64 6.96 16.15
CA LEU A 131 -3.01 5.65 15.96
C LEU A 131 -3.68 4.64 16.92
N PRO A 132 -4.01 3.41 16.49
CA PRO A 132 -4.58 2.41 17.38
C PRO A 132 -3.47 2.01 18.37
N THR A 133 -3.71 2.20 19.65
CA THR A 133 -2.91 1.53 20.68
C THR A 133 -3.30 0.05 20.71
N ALA A 134 -2.29 -0.82 20.71
CA ALA A 134 -2.43 -2.27 20.88
C ALA A 134 -3.19 -2.63 22.17
#